data_AF-A0A3D1TYL9-F1
#
_entry.id   AF-A0A3D1TYL9-F1
#
_cell.length_a   1.000
_cell.length_b   1.000
_cell.length_c   1.000
_cell.angle_alpha   90.00
_cell.angle_beta   90.00
_cell.angle_gamma   90.00
#
_symmetry.space_group_name_H-M   'P 1'
#
loop_
_entity.id
_entity.type
_entity.pdbx_description
1 polymer ?
#
loop_
_entity_poly.entity_id
_entity_poly.type
_entity_poly.pdbx_seq_one_letter_code
_entity_poly.pdbx_strand_id
1 'polypeptide(L)'
;MSICLFEIEPTNSHVDRWLWTVTGDVPPAYLVTDNARKPREALEVYVFEMGLWVRKVRAHEDLTDVIPVDVPRTEENADLLESRLNFVETEILNDWDSLWHPETQQ
;
A
#
# COMPACT_ATOMS: atom_id res chain seq x y z
N MET A 1 -9.73 -5.74 -0.68
CA MET A 1 -8.46 -5.16 -1.19
C MET A 1 -7.87 -6.08 -2.24
N SER A 2 -7.23 -5.53 -3.26
CA SER A 2 -6.46 -6.26 -4.28
C SER A 2 -5.08 -5.64 -4.46
N ILE A 3 -4.11 -6.49 -4.80
CA ILE A 3 -2.76 -6.12 -5.19
C ILE A 3 -2.45 -6.67 -6.58
N CYS A 4 -2.07 -5.81 -7.51
CA CYS A 4 -1.88 -6.18 -8.91
C CYS A 4 -0.62 -5.54 -9.49
N LEU A 5 0.13 -6.30 -10.28
CA LEU A 5 1.27 -5.79 -11.03
C LEU A 5 0.79 -5.34 -12.41
N PHE A 6 1.13 -4.11 -12.79
CA PHE A 6 0.83 -3.57 -14.12
C PHE A 6 2.11 -3.14 -14.84
N GLU A 7 2.15 -3.43 -16.14
CA GLU A 7 3.06 -2.76 -17.07
C GLU A 7 2.35 -1.51 -17.61
N ILE A 8 3.03 -0.37 -17.59
CA ILE A 8 2.57 0.88 -18.19
C ILE A 8 3.50 1.32 -19.31
N GLU A 9 3.00 2.16 -20.21
CA GLU A 9 3.83 2.89 -21.16
C GLU A 9 4.33 4.19 -20.48
N PRO A 10 5.61 4.27 -20.08
CA PRO A 10 6.09 5.43 -19.34
C PRO A 10 6.20 6.65 -20.26
N THR A 11 5.78 7.82 -19.77
CA THR A 11 5.84 9.08 -20.53
C THR A 11 7.27 9.59 -20.71
N ASN A 12 8.21 9.19 -19.85
CA ASN A 12 9.64 9.49 -19.94
C ASN A 12 10.47 8.50 -19.12
N SER A 13 11.80 8.60 -19.20
CA SER A 13 12.75 7.67 -18.56
C SER A 13 12.80 7.69 -17.03
N HIS A 14 12.13 8.63 -16.36
CA HIS A 14 12.04 8.72 -14.90
C HIS A 14 10.76 8.09 -14.34
N VAL A 15 9.89 7.54 -15.20
CA VAL A 15 8.68 6.84 -14.78
C VAL A 15 8.91 5.35 -14.93
N ASP A 16 8.70 4.59 -13.86
CA ASP A 16 8.83 3.14 -13.88
C ASP A 16 7.81 2.50 -14.81
N ARG A 17 8.28 1.51 -15.57
CA ARG A 17 7.43 0.72 -16.47
C ARG A 17 6.53 -0.24 -15.70
N TRP A 18 7.00 -0.75 -14.56
CA TRP A 18 6.27 -1.72 -13.75
C TRP A 18 5.91 -1.08 -12.42
N LEU A 19 4.66 -1.25 -12.01
CA LEU A 19 4.18 -0.76 -10.72
C LEU A 19 3.17 -1.71 -10.11
N TRP A 20 3.12 -1.72 -8.79
CA TRP A 20 2.04 -2.35 -8.04
C TRP A 20 0.91 -1.36 -7.83
N THR A 21 -0.33 -1.83 -7.96
CA THR A 21 -1.52 -1.11 -7.53
C THR A 21 -2.10 -1.79 -6.30
N VAL A 22 -2.41 -1.02 -5.27
CA VAL A 22 -3.26 -1.47 -4.16
C VAL A 22 -4.58 -0.75 -4.24
N THR A 23 -5.70 -1.48 -4.27
CA THR A 23 -7.06 -0.92 -4.41
C THR A 23 -8.10 -1.72 -3.62
N GLY A 24 -9.32 -1.19 -3.52
CA GLY A 24 -10.46 -1.87 -2.89
C GLY A 24 -11.03 -1.06 -1.73
N ASP A 25 -11.07 -1.67 -0.55
CA ASP A 25 -11.60 -1.10 0.70
C ASP A 25 -10.52 -0.36 1.52
N VAL A 26 -9.45 0.07 0.86
CA VAL A 26 -8.31 0.78 1.44
C VAL A 26 -7.94 1.95 0.52
N PRO A 27 -7.25 3.01 1.01
CA PRO A 27 -6.76 4.08 0.15
C PRO A 27 -5.94 3.54 -1.03
N PRO A 28 -6.22 3.96 -2.26
CA PRO A 28 -5.51 3.46 -3.42
C PRO A 28 -4.06 3.98 -3.44
N ALA A 29 -3.12 3.15 -3.90
CA ALA A 29 -1.72 3.53 -4.03
C ALA A 29 -1.06 2.87 -5.25
N TYR A 30 -0.07 3.57 -5.81
CA TYR A 30 0.87 3.05 -6.79
C TYR A 30 2.24 2.91 -6.12
N LEU A 31 2.86 1.74 -6.21
CA LEU A 31 4.16 1.46 -5.60
C LEU A 31 5.14 1.04 -6.68
N VAL A 32 6.32 1.66 -6.66
CA VAL A 32 7.43 1.30 -7.55
C VAL A 32 8.00 -0.06 -7.15
N THR A 33 8.49 -0.83 -8.12
CA THR A 33 8.95 -2.21 -7.90
C THR A 33 10.36 -2.32 -7.31
N ASP A 34 11.11 -1.22 -7.22
CA ASP A 34 12.52 -1.20 -6.78
C ASP A 34 12.72 -1.88 -5.42
N ASN A 35 11.78 -1.64 -4.51
CA ASN A 35 11.78 -2.17 -3.14
C ASN A 35 10.72 -3.26 -2.92
N ALA A 36 10.01 -3.70 -3.97
CA ALA A 36 8.93 -4.67 -3.87
C ALA A 36 8.84 -5.51 -5.15
N ARG A 37 9.51 -6.65 -5.17
CA ARG A 37 9.56 -7.54 -6.34
C ARG A 37 8.46 -8.58 -6.33
N LYS A 38 7.84 -8.81 -5.18
CA LYS A 38 6.76 -9.79 -4.98
C LYS A 38 5.49 -9.12 -4.43
N PRO A 39 4.31 -9.71 -4.66
CA PRO A 39 3.05 -9.15 -4.15
C PRO A 39 3.07 -8.94 -2.63
N ARG A 40 3.62 -9.89 -1.87
CA ARG A 40 3.76 -9.76 -0.42
C ARG A 40 4.57 -8.53 -0.02
N GLU A 41 5.73 -8.35 -0.63
CA GLU A 41 6.64 -7.22 -0.35
C GLU A 41 5.96 -5.89 -0.69
N ALA A 42 5.21 -5.82 -1.79
CA ALA A 42 4.46 -4.63 -2.14
C ALA A 42 3.34 -4.32 -1.14
N LEU A 43 2.70 -5.35 -0.56
CA LEU A 43 1.74 -5.14 0.52
C LEU A 43 2.41 -4.70 1.83
N GLU A 44 3.60 -5.22 2.15
CA GLU A 44 4.40 -4.74 3.28
C GLU A 44 4.79 -3.26 3.11
N VAL A 45 5.23 -2.86 1.92
CA VAL A 45 5.51 -1.45 1.58
C VAL A 45 4.26 -0.59 1.70
N TYR A 46 3.10 -1.07 1.21
CA TYR A 46 1.83 -0.36 1.36
C TYR A 46 1.51 -0.05 2.83
N VAL A 47 1.60 -1.07 3.70
CA VAL A 47 1.32 -0.92 5.13
C VAL A 47 2.28 0.09 5.76
N PHE A 48 3.56 0.04 5.41
CA PHE A 48 4.55 1.00 5.90
C PHE A 48 4.24 2.44 5.48
N GLU A 49 3.99 2.68 4.19
CA GLU A 49 3.74 4.02 3.63
C GLU A 49 2.44 4.63 4.15
N MET A 50 1.37 3.84 4.25
CA MET A 50 0.11 4.30 4.83
C MET A 50 0.25 4.55 6.34
N GLY A 51 1.09 3.77 7.02
CA GLY A 51 1.46 4.00 8.42
C GLY A 51 2.22 5.31 8.63
N LEU A 52 3.05 5.75 7.66
CA LEU A 52 3.69 7.07 7.71
C LEU A 52 2.66 8.19 7.67
N TRP A 53 1.63 8.07 6.83
CA TRP A 53 0.53 9.03 6.78
C TRP A 53 -0.17 9.13 8.14
N VAL A 54 -0.56 7.99 8.73
CA VAL A 54 -1.19 7.92 10.07
C VAL A 54 -0.33 8.62 11.12
N ARG A 55 0.96 8.26 11.19
CA ARG A 55 1.90 8.85 12.16
C ARG A 55 1.98 10.36 12.02
N LYS A 56 2.15 10.86 10.78
CA LYS A 56 2.26 12.30 10.52
C LYS A 56 0.96 13.04 10.79
N VAL A 57 -0.21 12.45 10.50
CA VAL A 57 -1.51 13.02 10.87
C VAL A 57 -1.58 13.29 12.36
N ARG A 58 -1.29 12.27 13.19
CA ARG A 58 -1.32 12.36 14.66
C ARG A 58 -0.27 13.32 15.23
N ALA A 59 0.90 13.40 14.60
CA ALA A 59 1.96 14.31 15.02
C ALA A 59 1.74 15.77 14.58
N HIS A 60 0.67 16.08 13.86
CA HIS A 60 0.44 17.39 13.23
C HIS A 60 1.61 17.85 12.31
N GLU A 61 2.35 16.89 11.74
CA GLU A 61 3.50 17.12 10.84
C GLU A 61 3.12 17.35 9.36
N ASP A 62 4.07 17.76 8.55
CA ASP A 62 3.88 17.94 7.11
C ASP A 62 3.73 16.60 6.34
N LEU A 63 2.84 16.56 5.35
CA LEU A 63 2.49 15.37 4.55
C LEU A 63 3.09 15.37 3.13
N THR A 64 4.00 16.29 2.80
CA THR A 64 4.55 16.42 1.44
C THR A 64 5.23 15.16 0.94
N ASP A 65 5.92 14.44 1.83
CA ASP A 65 6.71 13.24 1.49
C ASP A 65 6.00 11.91 1.82
N VAL A 66 4.66 11.90 1.92
CA VAL A 66 3.91 10.64 2.07
C VAL A 66 2.93 10.43 0.93
N ILE A 67 2.55 9.17 0.71
CA ILE A 67 1.48 8.85 -0.24
C ILE A 67 0.21 9.61 0.18
N PRO A 68 -0.39 10.40 -0.72
CA PRO A 68 -1.58 11.16 -0.39
C PRO A 68 -2.78 10.23 -0.17
N VAL A 69 -3.54 10.50 0.89
CA VAL A 69 -4.81 9.82 1.19
C VAL A 69 -5.93 10.84 1.01
N ASP A 70 -6.89 10.55 0.14
CA ASP A 70 -7.98 11.46 -0.25
C ASP A 70 -9.12 11.49 0.78
N VAL A 71 -8.77 11.81 2.03
CA VAL A 71 -9.70 12.01 3.13
C VAL A 71 -9.22 13.19 4.00
N PRO A 72 -10.12 13.83 4.77
CA PRO A 72 -9.70 14.86 5.73
C PRO A 72 -8.63 14.32 6.70
N ARG A 73 -7.62 15.15 6.97
CA ARG A 73 -6.55 14.86 7.93
C ARG A 73 -7.07 15.00 9.37
N THR A 74 -7.84 14.02 9.83
CA THR A 74 -8.39 13.96 11.20
C THR A 74 -7.87 12.74 11.94
N GLU A 75 -7.86 12.79 13.27
CA GLU A 75 -7.52 11.63 14.11
C GLU A 75 -8.45 10.45 13.82
N GLU A 76 -9.75 10.70 13.65
CA GLU A 76 -10.74 9.69 13.31
C GLU A 76 -10.38 8.93 12.01
N ASN A 77 -9.99 9.66 10.96
CA ASN A 77 -9.58 9.00 9.70
C ASN A 77 -8.24 8.26 9.84
N ALA A 78 -7.32 8.76 10.68
CA ALA A 78 -6.09 8.07 11.00
C ALA A 78 -6.34 6.75 11.75
N ASP A 79 -7.28 6.74 12.69
CA ASP A 79 -7.67 5.54 13.45
C ASP A 79 -8.36 4.50 12.56
N LEU A 80 -9.24 4.94 11.66
CA LEU A 80 -9.88 4.04 10.67
C LEU A 80 -8.84 3.39 9.75
N LEU A 81 -7.89 4.18 9.25
CA LEU A 81 -6.82 3.66 8.42
C LEU A 81 -5.92 2.70 9.21
N GLU A 82 -5.44 3.10 10.39
CA GLU A 82 -4.58 2.26 11.23
C GLU A 82 -5.24 0.92 11.58
N SER A 83 -6.53 0.93 11.96
CA SER A 83 -7.29 -0.30 12.22
C SER A 83 -7.27 -1.24 11.02
N ARG A 84 -7.41 -0.69 9.80
CA ARG A 84 -7.37 -1.49 8.57
C ARG A 84 -5.96 -2.00 8.26
N LEU A 85 -4.92 -1.18 8.48
CA LEU A 85 -3.53 -1.58 8.31
C LEU A 85 -3.14 -2.71 9.27
N ASN A 86 -3.56 -2.61 10.54
CA ASN A 86 -3.35 -3.65 11.53
C ASN A 86 -4.01 -4.97 11.11
N PHE A 87 -5.25 -4.93 10.60
CA PHE A 87 -5.89 -6.13 10.06
C PHE A 87 -5.10 -6.74 8.89
N VAL A 88 -4.61 -5.91 7.96
CA VAL A 88 -3.80 -6.40 6.84
C VAL A 88 -2.51 -7.06 7.34
N GLU A 89 -1.86 -6.46 8.33
CA GLU A 89 -0.65 -7.00 8.93
C GLU A 89 -0.92 -8.32 9.67
N THR A 90 -1.94 -8.37 10.53
CA THR A 90 -2.19 -9.53 11.40
C THR A 90 -2.87 -10.69 10.70
N GLU A 91 -3.83 -10.43 9.80
CA GLU A 91 -4.68 -11.47 9.21
C GLU A 91 -4.25 -11.85 7.79
N ILE A 92 -3.54 -10.98 7.07
CA ILE A 92 -3.14 -11.24 5.68
C ILE A 92 -1.65 -11.50 5.57
N LEU A 93 -0.80 -10.59 6.06
CA LEU A 93 0.65 -10.71 5.92
C LEU A 93 1.22 -11.85 6.78
N ASN A 94 0.74 -12.00 8.02
CA ASN A 94 1.18 -13.08 8.89
C ASN A 94 0.73 -14.48 8.41
N ASP A 95 -0.42 -14.57 7.74
CA ASP A 95 -0.95 -15.82 7.18
C ASP A 95 -0.74 -15.94 5.66
N TRP A 96 0.20 -15.16 5.11
CA TRP A 96 0.38 -15.01 3.66
C TRP A 96 0.56 -16.35 2.95
N ASP A 97 1.38 -17.23 3.50
CA ASP A 97 1.73 -18.51 2.88
C ASP A 97 0.54 -19.50 2.83
N SER A 98 -0.44 -19.33 3.71
CA SER A 98 -1.70 -20.08 3.74
C SER A 98 -2.72 -19.53 2.74
N LEU A 99 -2.73 -18.20 2.53
CA LEU A 99 -3.68 -17.52 1.65
C LEU A 99 -3.24 -17.49 0.18
N TRP A 100 -1.93 -17.50 -0.06
CA TRP A 100 -1.36 -17.35 -1.39
C TRP A 100 -0.75 -18.66 -1.90
N HIS A 101 -1.37 -19.22 -2.94
CA HIS A 101 -0.87 -20.40 -3.64
C HIS A 101 -0.60 -20.05 -5.10
N PRO A 102 0.65 -19.76 -5.50
CA PRO A 102 0.95 -19.33 -6.86
C PRO A 102 0.69 -20.43 -7.90
N GLU A 103 0.71 -21.70 -7.49
CA GLU A 103 0.44 -22.85 -8.36
C GLU A 103 -1.01 -22.91 -8.90
N THR A 104 -1.97 -22.23 -8.27
CA THR A 104 -3.39 -22.31 -8.65
C THR A 104 -3.88 -21.18 -9.56
N GLN A 105 -3.00 -20.23 -9.92
CA GLN A 105 -3.36 -19.06 -10.73
C GLN A 105 -3.10 -19.21 -12.24
N GLN A 106 -3.25 -20.43 -12.77
CA GLN A 106 -2.98 -20.77 -14.17
C GLN A 106 -4.24 -20.71 -15.05
#